data_AF-A0AAW9GKF7-F1
#
_entry.id   AF-A0AAW9GKF7-F1
#
_cell.length_a   1.000
_cell.length_b   1.000
_cell.length_c   1.000
_cell.angle_alpha   90.00
_cell.angle_beta   90.00
_cell.angle_gamma   90.00
#
_symmetry.space_group_name_H-M   'P 1'
#
loop_
_entity.id
_entity.type
_entity.pdbx_description
1 polymer ?
#
loop_
_entity_poly.entity_id
_entity_poly.type
_entity_poly.pdbx_seq_one_letter_code
_entity_poly.pdbx_strand_id
1 'polypeptide(L)' 'MKNGKRPTKREKIHINSYNLNAENWLIFKKVDGELHLVHRQTNSIRVIPSA' A
#
# COMPACT_ATOMS: atom_id res chain seq x y z
N MET A 1 15.83 -2.66 -2.16
CA MET A 1 14.37 -2.81 -1.94
C MET A 1 13.68 -1.73 -2.74
N LYS A 2 12.61 -2.01 -3.51
CA LYS A 2 11.81 -0.93 -4.14
C LYS A 2 11.41 0.03 -3.01
N ASN A 3 11.80 1.30 -3.10
CA ASN A 3 11.72 2.31 -2.02
C ASN A 3 10.27 2.68 -1.66
N GLY A 4 9.50 1.73 -1.14
CA GLY A 4 8.13 1.94 -0.72
C GLY A 4 8.08 2.84 0.52
N LYS A 5 7.21 3.84 0.48
CA LYS A 5 6.93 4.73 1.61
C LYS A 5 5.97 4.05 2.58
N ARG A 6 6.20 4.27 3.88
CA ARG A 6 5.26 3.85 4.92
C ARG A 6 3.91 4.56 4.72
N PRO A 7 2.77 3.84 4.76
CA PRO A 7 1.46 4.48 4.66
C PRO A 7 1.20 5.46 5.81
N THR A 8 0.62 6.61 5.48
CA THR A 8 0.04 7.59 6.41
C THR A 8 -1.20 7.02 7.12
N LYS A 9 -1.68 7.68 8.18
CA LYS A 9 -2.86 7.23 8.93
C LYS A 9 -4.09 7.00 8.03
N ARG A 10 -4.37 7.91 7.09
CA ARG A 10 -5.49 7.77 6.14
C ARG A 10 -5.30 6.57 5.21
N GLU A 11 -4.09 6.39 4.69
CA GLU A 11 -3.78 5.25 3.82
C GLU A 11 -3.83 3.92 4.58
N LYS A 12 -3.42 3.88 5.85
CA LYS A 12 -3.55 2.67 6.68
C LYS A 12 -5.01 2.26 6.84
N ILE A 13 -5.90 3.22 7.13
CA ILE A 13 -7.35 2.97 7.23
C ILE A 13 -7.88 2.41 5.91
N HIS A 14 -7.49 3.03 4.79
CA HIS A 14 -7.90 2.58 3.47
C HIS A 14 -7.36 1.18 3.13
N ILE A 15 -6.08 0.92 3.33
CA ILE A 15 -5.48 -0.40 3.09
C ILE A 15 -6.19 -1.47 3.95
N ASN A 16 -6.48 -1.16 5.22
CA ASN A 16 -7.19 -2.07 6.11
C ASN A 16 -8.63 -2.38 5.64
N SER A 17 -9.31 -1.45 4.94
CA SER A 17 -10.65 -1.72 4.39
C SER A 17 -10.66 -2.77 3.27
N TYR A 18 -9.50 -3.03 2.65
CA TYR A 18 -9.29 -4.10 1.65
C TYR A 18 -8.81 -5.43 2.27
N ASN A 19 -8.99 -5.62 3.58
CA ASN A 19 -8.50 -6.76 4.36
C ASN A 19 -6.98 -6.97 4.24
N LEU A 20 -6.23 -5.88 4.08
CA LEU A 20 -4.77 -5.89 4.07
C LEU A 20 -4.24 -5.32 5.38
N ASN A 21 -3.30 -6.00 6.03
CA ASN A 21 -2.62 -5.43 7.20
C ASN A 21 -1.64 -4.33 6.76
N ALA A 22 -2.00 -3.06 6.96
CA ALA A 22 -1.19 -1.93 6.53
C ALA A 22 0.26 -1.88 7.09
N GLU A 23 0.58 -2.59 8.17
CA GLU A 23 1.96 -2.70 8.66
C GLU A 23 2.84 -3.58 7.76
N ASN A 24 2.25 -4.46 6.97
CA ASN A 24 2.95 -5.36 6.07
C ASN A 24 3.12 -4.81 4.65
N TRP A 25 2.51 -3.67 4.33
CA TRP A 25 2.49 -3.09 3.00
C TRP A 25 3.15 -1.70 2.98
N LEU A 26 3.88 -1.43 1.91
CA LEU A 26 4.47 -0.12 1.61
C LEU A 26 3.91 0.41 0.30
N ILE A 27 3.76 1.72 0.18
CA ILE A 27 3.30 2.36 -1.06
C ILE A 27 4.52 2.68 -1.92
N PHE A 28 4.67 2.04 -3.07
CA PHE A 28 5.81 2.30 -3.96
C PHE A 28 5.45 3.20 -5.15
N LYS A 29 4.17 3.33 -5.49
CA LYS A 29 3.69 4.24 -6.54
C LYS A 29 2.28 4.72 -6.21
N LYS A 30 2.01 5.99 -6.53
CA LYS A 30 0.67 6.56 -6.58
C LYS A 30 0.45 7.05 -8.00
N VAL A 31 -0.63 6.61 -8.61
CA VAL A 31 -1.06 7.03 -9.95
C VAL A 31 -2.50 7.52 -9.80
N ASP A 32 -2.98 8.41 -10.66
CA ASP A 32 -4.34 8.97 -10.54
C ASP A 32 -5.40 7.90 -10.30
N GLY A 33 -5.95 7.88 -9.09
CA GLY A 33 -6.96 6.90 -8.66
C GLY A 33 -6.43 5.55 -8.20
N GLU A 34 -5.12 5.33 -8.13
CA GLU A 34 -4.50 4.05 -7.75
C GLU A 34 -3.38 4.18 -6.71
N LEU A 35 -3.39 3.25 -5.75
CA LEU A 35 -2.37 3.06 -4.74
C LEU A 35 -1.67 1.72 -4.98
N HIS A 36 -0.41 1.78 -5.38
CA HIS A 36 0.40 0.60 -5.67
C HIS A 36 1.21 0.20 -4.44
N LEU A 37 0.93 -0.98 -3.93
CA LEU A 37 1.45 -1.53 -2.69
C LEU A 37 2.45 -2.65 -2.97
N VAL A 38 3.49 -2.74 -2.14
CA VAL A 38 4.44 -3.85 -2.11
C VAL A 38 4.51 -4.43 -0.69
N HIS A 39 4.42 -5.75 -0.57
CA HIS A 39 4.52 -6.46 0.69
C HIS A 39 5.97 -6.52 1.16
N ARG A 40 6.21 -6.25 2.44
CA ARG A 40 7.57 -6.04 3.01
C ARG A 40 8.47 -7.26 2.94
N GLN A 41 7.92 -8.46 3.10
CA GLN A 41 8.68 -9.72 3.18
C GLN A 41 8.65 -10.49 1.86
N THR A 42 7.49 -10.57 1.23
CA THR A 42 7.28 -11.42 0.04
C THR A 42 7.47 -10.67 -1.27
N ASN A 43 7.64 -9.34 -1.23
CA ASN A 43 7.66 -8.47 -2.42
C ASN A 43 6.40 -8.58 -3.31
N SER A 44 5.31 -9.15 -2.80
CA SER A 44 4.03 -9.24 -3.50
C SER A 44 3.51 -7.85 -3.81
N ILE A 45 2.95 -7.66 -5.01
CA ILE A 45 2.39 -6.38 -5.45
C ILE A 45 0.87 -6.44 -5.36
N ARG A 46 0.25 -5.36 -4.89
CA ARG A 46 -1.20 -5.18 -4.93
C ARG A 46 -1.52 -3.75 -5.36
N VAL A 47 -2.56 -3.58 -6.17
CA VAL A 47 -3.07 -2.28 -6.56
C VAL A 47 -4.48 -2.15 -6.01
N ILE A 48 -4.72 -1.08 -5.28
CA ILE A 48 -6.06 -0.72 -4.78
C ILE A 48 -6.40 0.69 -5.28
N PRO A 49 -7.68 1.06 -5.42
CA PRO A 49 -8.07 2.44 -5.68
C PRO A 49 -7.43 3.40 -4.67
N SER A 50 -7.11 4.63 -5.05
CA SER A 50 -6.69 5.67 -4.10
C SER A 50 -7.87 6.10 -3.23
N ALA A 51 -7.57 6.46 -1.98
CA ALA A 51 -8.52 7.04 -1.03
C ALA A 51 -8.71 8.55 -1.25
#